data_AF-A0A1B8C2M8-F1
#
_entry.id   AF-A0A1B8C2M8-F1
#
_cell.length_a   1.000
_cell.length_b   1.000
_cell.length_c   1.000
_cell.angle_alpha   90.00
_cell.angle_beta   90.00
_cell.angle_gamma   90.00
#
_symmetry.space_group_name_H-M   'P 1'
#
loop_
_entity.id
_entity.type
_entity.pdbx_description
1 polymer ?
#
loop_
_entity_poly.entity_id
_entity_poly.type
_entity_poly.pdbx_seq_one_letter_code
_entity_poly.pdbx_strand_id
1 'polypeptide(L)'
;MSENQMTPEQINIILQTVPLVQERAYDITTIFYQNMLSAHPELNSIFNTTSQRTEHQARALAGALCAYAANINKLDALGPMLELICHKHASLLIEPKQYSIVGKYLIEAMEQVLGEAFTPNIQAAWTTAYWQLAKIMIEKEASLYRQSEEWTTWRDFRIANTKTESSEITSFYLQPVDGKSLPSFAPGQYISVRMDVPGLGYAQARQYSLSDRPNPGQYRISVKREDGFDVKRPSMEAHPGFVSNSLYDMATVGAAAGAIVQVSHPRGDFFLPSA
;
A
#
# COMPACT_ATOMS: atom_id res chain seq x y z
N MET A 1 -3.68 5.34 32.60
CA MET A 1 -3.09 6.60 32.12
C MET A 1 -1.93 6.24 31.19
N SER A 2 -2.01 6.74 29.96
CA SER A 2 -0.99 6.85 28.90
C SER A 2 0.31 6.02 28.97
N GLU A 3 0.33 4.78 28.48
CA GLU A 3 1.61 4.12 28.15
C GLU A 3 2.24 4.63 26.84
N ASN A 4 1.47 5.32 25.97
CA ASN A 4 1.92 5.71 24.62
C ASN A 4 1.76 7.21 24.30
N GLN A 5 1.63 8.07 25.29
CA GLN A 5 1.61 9.52 25.04
C GLN A 5 3.04 10.04 25.13
N MET A 6 3.52 10.68 24.07
CA MET A 6 4.86 11.27 24.06
C MET A 6 4.97 12.36 25.12
N THR A 7 6.09 12.39 25.84
CA THR A 7 6.37 13.47 26.79
C THR A 7 6.69 14.78 26.05
N PRO A 8 6.52 15.95 26.68
CA PRO A 8 6.93 17.23 26.08
C PRO A 8 8.39 17.24 25.63
N GLU A 9 9.28 16.58 26.37
CA GLU A 9 10.69 16.43 26.03
C GLU A 9 10.87 15.59 24.77
N GLN A 10 10.17 14.45 24.65
CA GLN A 10 10.22 13.60 23.46
C GLN A 10 9.66 14.33 22.24
N ILE A 11 8.57 15.10 22.40
CA ILE A 11 8.02 15.93 21.33
C ILE A 11 9.06 16.96 20.86
N ASN A 12 9.73 17.64 21.79
CA ASN A 12 10.78 18.60 21.45
C ASN A 12 11.95 17.92 20.71
N ILE A 13 12.38 16.72 21.16
CA ILE A 13 13.40 15.93 20.46
C ILE A 13 12.99 15.63 19.02
N ILE A 14 11.74 15.19 18.79
CA ILE A 14 11.25 14.94 17.43
C ILE A 14 11.32 16.21 16.60
N LEU A 15 10.75 17.32 17.09
CA LEU A 15 10.71 18.59 16.35
C LEU A 15 12.12 19.08 15.98
N GLN A 16 13.10 18.90 16.85
CA GLN A 16 14.50 19.28 16.59
C GLN A 16 15.24 18.34 15.62
N THR A 17 14.83 17.07 15.54
CA THR A 17 15.53 16.05 14.75
C THR A 17 14.88 15.76 13.39
N VAL A 18 13.62 16.18 13.16
CA VAL A 18 12.92 16.06 11.87
C VAL A 18 13.73 16.61 10.69
N PRO A 19 14.33 17.82 10.74
CA PRO A 19 15.08 18.34 9.60
C PRO A 19 16.25 17.45 9.20
N LEU A 20 16.97 16.89 10.17
CA LEU A 20 18.07 15.96 9.93
C LEU A 20 17.57 14.64 9.31
N VAL A 21 16.45 14.10 9.81
CA VAL A 21 15.83 12.89 9.24
C VAL A 21 15.32 13.14 7.82
N GLN A 22 14.78 14.33 7.55
CA GLN A 22 14.34 14.75 6.21
C GLN A 22 15.51 14.82 5.23
N GLU A 23 16.63 15.42 5.63
CA GLU A 23 17.83 15.52 4.81
C GLU A 23 18.39 14.15 4.43
N ARG A 24 18.31 13.18 5.35
CA ARG A 24 18.83 11.81 5.19
C ARG A 24 17.78 10.78 4.81
N ALA A 25 16.56 11.21 4.49
CA ALA A 25 15.41 10.36 4.22
C ALA A 25 15.65 9.28 3.16
N TYR A 26 16.35 9.65 2.07
CA TYR A 26 16.65 8.74 0.98
C TYR A 26 17.57 7.59 1.42
N ASP A 27 18.64 7.90 2.15
CA ASP A 27 19.58 6.90 2.67
C ASP A 27 18.89 5.97 3.66
N ILE A 28 18.10 6.54 4.59
CA ILE A 28 17.35 5.79 5.60
C ILE A 28 16.40 4.80 4.93
N THR A 29 15.61 5.26 3.97
CA THR A 29 14.61 4.41 3.32
C THR A 29 15.24 3.36 2.41
N THR A 30 16.40 3.66 1.80
CA THR A 30 17.17 2.69 1.02
C THR A 30 17.65 1.53 1.90
N ILE A 31 18.32 1.84 3.02
CA ILE A 31 18.82 0.83 3.97
C ILE A 31 17.66 0.07 4.61
N PHE A 32 16.57 0.76 4.97
CA PHE A 32 15.35 0.16 5.50
C PHE A 32 14.80 -0.94 4.58
N TYR A 33 14.55 -0.63 3.30
CA TYR A 33 13.99 -1.61 2.36
C TYR A 33 14.97 -2.76 2.11
N GLN A 34 16.26 -2.45 1.93
CA GLN A 34 17.29 -3.46 1.71
C GLN A 34 17.33 -4.47 2.86
N ASN A 35 17.42 -3.99 4.11
CA ASN A 35 17.55 -4.87 5.26
C ASN A 35 16.25 -5.63 5.54
N MET A 36 15.11 -4.93 5.49
CA MET A 36 13.81 -5.53 5.77
C MET A 36 13.47 -6.64 4.77
N LEU A 37 13.60 -6.39 3.46
CA LEU A 37 13.21 -7.38 2.44
C LEU A 37 14.22 -8.51 2.30
N SER A 38 15.48 -8.28 2.68
CA SER A 38 16.48 -9.35 2.77
C SER A 38 16.18 -10.30 3.93
N ALA A 39 15.72 -9.77 5.07
CA ALA A 39 15.36 -10.57 6.23
C ALA A 39 13.95 -11.17 6.15
N HIS A 40 13.03 -10.48 5.47
CA HIS A 40 11.62 -10.83 5.32
C HIS A 40 11.21 -10.87 3.84
N PRO A 41 11.73 -11.83 3.05
CA PRO A 41 11.46 -11.91 1.62
C PRO A 41 9.97 -12.14 1.30
N GLU A 42 9.18 -12.66 2.24
CA GLU A 42 7.72 -12.80 2.12
C GLU A 42 7.01 -11.46 1.88
N LEU A 43 7.59 -10.35 2.37
CA LEU A 43 7.02 -9.01 2.23
C LEU A 43 7.16 -8.46 0.79
N ASN A 44 7.95 -9.09 -0.08
CA ASN A 44 7.98 -8.74 -1.51
C ASN A 44 6.61 -8.90 -2.19
N SER A 45 5.73 -9.73 -1.63
CA SER A 45 4.36 -9.88 -2.15
C SER A 45 3.43 -8.70 -1.82
N ILE A 46 3.81 -7.87 -0.84
CA ILE A 46 3.05 -6.71 -0.36
C ILE A 46 3.67 -5.43 -0.89
N PHE A 47 5.00 -5.30 -0.80
CA PHE A 47 5.71 -4.15 -1.32
C PHE A 47 5.92 -4.29 -2.83
N ASN A 48 5.52 -3.28 -3.58
CA ASN A 48 5.69 -3.25 -5.02
C ASN A 48 7.18 -3.09 -5.38
N THR A 49 7.78 -4.12 -5.99
CA THR A 49 9.19 -4.10 -6.42
C THR A 49 9.51 -3.06 -7.50
N THR A 50 8.55 -2.72 -8.36
CA THR A 50 8.70 -1.60 -9.32
C THR A 50 8.76 -0.26 -8.59
N SER A 51 7.94 -0.09 -7.54
CA SER A 51 7.91 1.15 -6.75
C SER A 51 9.12 1.33 -5.84
N GLN A 52 9.83 0.26 -5.46
CA GLN A 52 11.09 0.35 -4.72
C GLN A 52 12.24 0.86 -5.58
N ARG A 53 12.25 0.54 -6.88
CA ARG A 53 13.28 0.98 -7.84
C ARG A 53 13.03 2.40 -8.32
N THR A 54 11.78 2.85 -8.28
CA THR A 54 11.47 4.28 -8.42
C THR A 54 11.64 4.97 -7.07
N GLU A 55 12.38 6.07 -7.00
CA GLU A 55 12.58 6.90 -5.79
C GLU A 55 11.27 7.35 -5.08
N HIS A 56 10.11 7.14 -5.71
CA HIS A 56 8.79 7.56 -5.27
C HIS A 56 8.35 6.92 -3.95
N GLN A 57 8.60 5.62 -3.70
CA GLN A 57 8.14 4.96 -2.47
C GLN A 57 9.01 5.30 -1.25
N ALA A 58 10.33 5.38 -1.46
CA ALA A 58 11.28 5.91 -0.48
C ALA A 58 10.86 7.32 -0.03
N ARG A 59 10.57 8.21 -0.99
CA ARG A 59 10.06 9.56 -0.70
C ARG A 59 8.69 9.57 -0.01
N ALA A 60 7.79 8.65 -0.33
CA ALA A 60 6.46 8.57 0.28
C ALA A 60 6.53 8.19 1.77
N LEU A 61 7.34 7.17 2.13
CA LEU A 61 7.50 6.77 3.53
C LEU A 61 8.16 7.88 4.35
N ALA A 62 9.26 8.46 3.83
CA ALA A 62 9.91 9.60 4.47
C ALA A 62 8.96 10.79 4.60
N GLY A 63 8.22 11.12 3.55
CA GLY A 63 7.22 12.19 3.55
C GLY A 63 6.14 11.97 4.61
N ALA A 64 5.63 10.75 4.77
CA ALA A 64 4.65 10.42 5.80
C ALA A 64 5.20 10.55 7.22
N LEU A 65 6.41 10.05 7.48
CA LEU A 65 7.08 10.19 8.78
C LEU A 65 7.33 11.65 9.12
N CYS A 66 7.75 12.44 8.14
CA CYS A 66 8.02 13.87 8.33
C CYS A 66 6.74 14.68 8.49
N ALA A 67 5.69 14.36 7.73
CA ALA A 67 4.37 14.98 7.89
C ALA A 67 3.79 14.67 9.27
N TYR A 68 3.91 13.43 9.73
CA TYR A 68 3.53 13.03 11.09
C TYR A 68 4.29 13.84 12.13
N ALA A 69 5.62 13.86 12.03
CA ALA A 69 6.47 14.51 13.00
C ALA A 69 6.29 16.04 13.03
N ALA A 70 6.04 16.67 11.88
CA ALA A 70 5.68 18.10 11.80
C ALA A 70 4.31 18.42 12.42
N ASN A 71 3.41 17.44 12.51
CA ASN A 71 2.06 17.58 13.07
C ASN A 71 1.89 16.83 14.40
N ILE A 72 2.98 16.48 15.09
CA ILE A 72 2.94 15.65 16.31
C ILE A 72 2.09 16.25 17.44
N ASN A 73 1.92 17.58 17.44
CA ASN A 73 1.06 18.32 18.37
C ASN A 73 -0.39 18.49 17.89
N LYS A 74 -0.70 18.10 16.65
CA LYS A 74 -2.00 18.28 15.99
C LYS A 74 -2.32 17.08 15.09
N LEU A 75 -2.40 15.90 15.69
CA LEU A 75 -2.63 14.66 14.96
C LEU A 75 -3.94 14.64 14.16
N ASP A 76 -4.95 15.41 14.59
CA ASP A 76 -6.22 15.57 13.86
C ASP A 76 -6.02 16.09 12.43
N ALA A 77 -4.98 16.91 12.20
CA ALA A 77 -4.65 17.43 10.87
C ALA A 77 -4.20 16.34 9.89
N LEU A 78 -3.79 15.17 10.39
CA LEU A 78 -3.38 14.03 9.57
C LEU A 78 -4.56 13.16 9.12
N GLY A 79 -5.78 13.44 9.60
CA GLY A 79 -6.97 12.62 9.35
C GLY A 79 -7.12 12.17 7.89
N PRO A 80 -7.17 13.09 6.89
CA PRO A 80 -7.32 12.72 5.49
C PRO A 80 -6.17 11.86 4.93
N MET A 81 -4.93 12.12 5.35
CA MET A 81 -3.78 11.33 4.93
C MET A 81 -3.84 9.92 5.53
N LEU A 82 -4.19 9.81 6.81
CA LEU A 82 -4.32 8.53 7.50
C LEU A 82 -5.47 7.70 6.91
N GLU A 83 -6.58 8.35 6.55
CA GLU A 83 -7.70 7.70 5.87
C GLU A 83 -7.22 7.02 4.58
N LEU A 84 -6.59 7.78 3.69
CA LEU A 84 -6.06 7.28 2.43
C LEU A 84 -5.09 6.09 2.61
N ILE A 85 -4.15 6.21 3.56
CA ILE A 85 -3.17 5.16 3.82
C ILE A 85 -3.83 3.91 4.41
N CYS A 86 -4.72 4.07 5.40
CA CYS A 86 -5.40 2.94 6.06
C CYS A 86 -6.31 2.18 5.09
N HIS A 87 -7.00 2.86 4.16
CA HIS A 87 -7.76 2.19 3.10
C HIS A 87 -6.83 1.38 2.18
N LYS A 88 -5.67 1.92 1.83
CA LYS A 88 -4.68 1.19 1.02
C LYS A 88 -4.12 -0.02 1.76
N HIS A 89 -3.76 0.13 3.04
CA HIS A 89 -3.31 -0.98 3.88
C HIS A 89 -4.38 -2.07 4.03
N ALA A 90 -5.62 -1.68 4.30
CA ALA A 90 -6.74 -2.61 4.39
C ALA A 90 -7.02 -3.31 3.05
N SER A 91 -6.76 -2.67 1.91
CA SER A 91 -6.85 -3.31 0.58
C SER A 91 -5.74 -4.33 0.30
N LEU A 92 -4.63 -4.26 1.04
CA LEU A 92 -3.49 -5.17 0.96
C LEU A 92 -3.45 -6.20 2.09
N LEU A 93 -4.46 -6.15 2.98
CA LEU A 93 -4.60 -7.02 4.15
C LEU A 93 -3.41 -6.95 5.09
N ILE A 94 -2.91 -5.73 5.33
CA ILE A 94 -1.85 -5.48 6.31
C ILE A 94 -2.29 -5.90 7.71
N GLU A 95 -1.42 -6.62 8.41
CA GLU A 95 -1.67 -7.15 9.75
C GLU A 95 -0.88 -6.38 10.82
N PRO A 96 -1.40 -6.26 12.06
CA PRO A 96 -0.71 -5.55 13.15
C PRO A 96 0.73 -6.05 13.40
N LYS A 97 1.00 -7.34 13.23
CA LYS A 97 2.34 -7.93 13.41
C LYS A 97 3.39 -7.35 12.44
N GLN A 98 2.96 -6.89 11.26
CA GLN A 98 3.87 -6.33 10.25
C GLN A 98 4.39 -4.95 10.64
N TYR A 99 3.66 -4.19 11.47
CA TYR A 99 4.17 -2.94 12.05
C TYR A 99 5.39 -3.18 12.94
N SER A 100 5.45 -4.30 13.66
CA SER A 100 6.64 -4.62 14.47
C SER A 100 7.88 -4.82 13.60
N ILE A 101 7.72 -5.46 12.43
CA ILE A 101 8.80 -5.66 11.46
C ILE A 101 9.24 -4.30 10.89
N VAL A 102 8.29 -3.52 10.37
CA VAL A 102 8.57 -2.20 9.78
C VAL A 102 9.25 -1.27 10.78
N GLY A 103 8.73 -1.18 12.00
CA GLY A 103 9.28 -0.34 13.06
C GLY A 103 10.73 -0.70 13.41
N LYS A 104 11.02 -2.00 13.56
CA LYS A 104 12.38 -2.49 13.81
C LYS A 104 13.36 -2.01 12.74
N TYR A 105 13.10 -2.36 11.48
CA TYR A 105 14.03 -2.06 10.39
C TYR A 105 14.13 -0.56 10.09
N LEU A 106 13.07 0.21 10.34
CA LEU A 106 13.10 1.66 10.17
C LEU A 106 14.02 2.31 11.21
N ILE A 107 13.87 1.96 12.49
CA ILE A 107 14.69 2.52 13.57
C ILE A 107 16.17 2.09 13.42
N GLU A 108 16.43 0.82 13.08
CA GLU A 108 17.79 0.34 12.77
C GLU A 108 18.42 1.08 11.58
N ALA A 109 17.63 1.39 10.54
CA ALA A 109 18.12 2.17 9.40
C ALA A 109 18.43 3.64 9.79
N MET A 110 17.62 4.26 10.65
CA MET A 110 17.90 5.59 11.18
C MET A 110 19.22 5.59 11.98
N GLU A 111 19.43 4.58 12.82
CA GLU A 111 20.66 4.40 13.59
C GLU A 111 21.89 4.26 12.68
N GLN A 112 21.83 3.41 11.66
CA GLN A 112 22.94 3.24 10.70
C GLN A 112 23.29 4.53 9.95
N VAL A 113 22.28 5.30 9.54
CA VAL A 113 22.49 6.48 8.68
C VAL A 113 22.94 7.70 9.45
N LEU A 114 22.40 7.88 10.67
CA LEU A 114 22.67 9.04 11.51
C LEU A 114 23.84 8.80 12.46
N GLY A 115 24.22 7.55 12.72
CA GLY A 115 25.38 7.18 13.53
C GLY A 115 25.32 7.79 14.93
N GLU A 116 26.43 8.41 15.37
CA GLU A 116 26.54 9.04 16.70
C GLU A 116 25.50 10.15 16.94
N ALA A 117 24.94 10.75 15.89
CA ALA A 117 23.89 11.75 16.02
C ALA A 117 22.55 11.13 16.49
N PHE A 118 22.34 9.82 16.34
CA PHE A 118 21.14 9.12 16.78
C PHE A 118 21.30 8.60 18.22
N THR A 119 21.44 9.54 19.15
CA THR A 119 21.61 9.23 20.58
C THR A 119 20.47 8.36 21.13
N PRO A 120 20.67 7.61 22.24
CA PRO A 120 19.62 6.77 22.82
C PRO A 120 18.30 7.51 23.12
N ASN A 121 18.38 8.79 23.50
CA ASN A 121 17.19 9.62 23.73
C ASN A 121 16.43 9.92 22.44
N ILE A 122 17.15 10.15 21.34
CA ILE A 122 16.56 10.37 20.01
C ILE A 122 15.92 9.07 19.51
N GLN A 123 16.61 7.95 19.63
CA GLN A 123 16.07 6.62 19.28
C GLN A 123 14.79 6.31 20.06
N ALA A 124 14.78 6.54 21.38
CA ALA A 124 13.59 6.32 22.21
C ALA A 124 12.42 7.21 21.80
N ALA A 125 12.68 8.49 21.49
CA ALA A 125 11.65 9.42 21.02
C ALA A 125 11.06 8.99 19.67
N TRP A 126 11.89 8.65 18.67
CA TRP A 126 11.44 8.18 17.36
C TRP A 126 10.71 6.84 17.42
N THR A 127 11.15 5.93 18.29
CA THR A 127 10.44 4.66 18.54
C THR A 127 9.05 4.91 19.12
N THR A 128 8.94 5.83 20.09
CA THR A 128 7.64 6.22 20.68
C THR A 128 6.74 6.88 19.63
N ALA A 129 7.28 7.79 18.82
CA ALA A 129 6.57 8.45 17.72
C ALA A 129 6.03 7.45 16.69
N TYR A 130 6.86 6.48 16.28
CA TYR A 130 6.46 5.39 15.39
C TYR A 130 5.26 4.62 15.94
N TRP A 131 5.35 4.17 17.20
CA TRP A 131 4.29 3.36 17.80
C TRP A 131 3.00 4.14 18.06
N GLN A 132 3.08 5.44 18.33
CA GLN A 132 1.93 6.31 18.43
C GLN A 132 1.16 6.36 17.09
N LEU A 133 1.86 6.58 15.97
CA LEU A 133 1.26 6.54 14.64
C LEU A 133 0.73 5.13 14.28
N ALA A 134 1.55 4.11 14.50
CA ALA A 134 1.20 2.72 14.20
C ALA A 134 -0.10 2.30 14.89
N LYS A 135 -0.28 2.66 16.16
CA LYS A 135 -1.50 2.36 16.92
C LYS A 135 -2.74 2.99 16.29
N ILE A 136 -2.68 4.26 15.90
CA ILE A 136 -3.80 4.97 15.25
C ILE A 136 -4.18 4.25 13.95
N MET A 137 -3.19 3.88 13.15
CA MET A 137 -3.41 3.16 11.89
C MET A 137 -3.98 1.75 12.12
N ILE A 138 -3.42 0.98 13.05
CA ILE A 138 -3.90 -0.35 13.41
C ILE A 138 -5.36 -0.31 13.87
N GLU A 139 -5.74 0.66 14.71
CA GLU A 139 -7.11 0.82 15.18
C GLU A 139 -8.07 1.18 14.04
N LYS A 140 -7.65 2.06 13.13
CA LYS A 140 -8.42 2.43 11.94
C LYS A 140 -8.58 1.26 10.98
N GLU A 141 -7.52 0.54 10.68
CA GLU A 141 -7.53 -0.66 9.83
C GLU A 141 -8.39 -1.77 10.42
N ALA A 142 -8.31 -2.00 11.73
CA ALA A 142 -9.20 -2.93 12.43
C ALA A 142 -10.67 -2.53 12.28
N SER A 143 -10.99 -1.23 12.27
CA SER A 143 -12.34 -0.74 11.98
C SER A 143 -12.77 -1.05 10.54
N LEU A 144 -11.88 -0.83 9.56
CA LEU A 144 -12.14 -1.15 8.15
C LEU A 144 -12.35 -2.67 7.96
N TYR A 145 -11.57 -3.51 8.63
CA TYR A 145 -11.76 -4.97 8.58
C TYR A 145 -13.11 -5.38 9.19
N ARG A 146 -13.52 -4.80 10.33
CA ARG A 146 -14.86 -5.06 10.90
C ARG A 146 -16.01 -4.63 9.99
N GLN A 147 -15.82 -3.59 9.19
CA GLN A 147 -16.80 -3.12 8.20
C GLN A 147 -16.89 -4.04 6.96
N SER A 148 -15.97 -5.00 6.81
CA SER A 148 -15.89 -5.88 5.62
C SER A 148 -16.71 -7.16 5.76
N GLU A 149 -17.63 -7.19 6.73
CA GLU A 149 -18.39 -8.38 7.11
C GLU A 149 -17.44 -9.57 7.36
N GLU A 150 -17.62 -10.69 6.66
CA GLU A 150 -16.75 -11.88 6.75
C GLU A 150 -15.58 -11.87 5.75
N TRP A 151 -15.48 -10.88 4.86
CA TRP A 151 -14.46 -10.84 3.81
C TRP A 151 -13.24 -10.02 4.23
N THR A 152 -12.40 -10.63 5.07
CA THR A 152 -11.13 -10.03 5.56
C THR A 152 -9.87 -10.73 5.04
N THR A 153 -10.02 -11.63 4.07
CA THR A 153 -8.91 -12.35 3.41
C THR A 153 -8.95 -12.11 1.90
N TRP A 154 -7.91 -12.57 1.20
CA TRP A 154 -7.98 -12.70 -0.26
C TRP A 154 -9.09 -13.67 -0.62
N ARG A 155 -9.96 -13.28 -1.56
CA ARG A 155 -11.05 -14.12 -2.07
C ARG A 155 -10.82 -14.42 -3.54
N ASP A 156 -11.09 -15.65 -3.94
CA ASP A 156 -10.86 -16.09 -5.31
C ASP A 156 -12.00 -15.63 -6.23
N PHE A 157 -11.61 -15.00 -7.33
CA PHE A 157 -12.50 -14.56 -8.40
C PHE A 157 -12.05 -15.16 -9.71
N ARG A 158 -13.02 -15.61 -10.50
CA ARG A 158 -12.82 -15.98 -11.89
C ARG A 158 -12.97 -14.75 -12.78
N ILE A 159 -12.07 -14.58 -13.74
CA ILE A 159 -12.27 -13.67 -14.86
C ILE A 159 -13.32 -14.32 -15.79
N ALA A 160 -14.56 -13.84 -15.71
CA ALA A 160 -15.69 -14.37 -16.45
C ALA A 160 -15.74 -13.87 -17.89
N ASN A 161 -15.28 -12.64 -18.13
CA ASN A 161 -15.23 -12.04 -19.45
C ASN A 161 -14.15 -10.95 -19.51
N THR A 162 -13.71 -10.63 -20.72
CA THR A 162 -12.87 -9.46 -21.01
C THR A 162 -13.50 -8.63 -22.12
N LYS A 163 -13.22 -7.32 -22.12
CA LYS A 163 -13.66 -6.41 -23.18
C LYS A 163 -12.56 -5.41 -23.47
N THR A 164 -12.02 -5.44 -24.68
CA THR A 164 -11.09 -4.41 -25.16
C THR A 164 -11.81 -3.07 -25.27
N GLU A 165 -11.30 -2.06 -24.56
CA GLU A 165 -11.85 -0.69 -24.59
C GLU A 165 -11.01 0.23 -25.49
N SER A 166 -9.70 -0.03 -25.59
CA SER A 166 -8.77 0.67 -26.49
C SER A 166 -7.56 -0.23 -26.82
N SER A 167 -6.58 0.30 -27.56
CA SER A 167 -5.31 -0.39 -27.84
C SER A 167 -4.46 -0.66 -26.58
N GLU A 168 -4.75 0.00 -25.47
CA GLU A 168 -3.98 -0.12 -24.22
C GLU A 168 -4.85 -0.45 -23.00
N ILE A 169 -6.19 -0.39 -23.11
CA ILE A 169 -7.12 -0.64 -21.99
C ILE A 169 -8.01 -1.84 -22.28
N THR A 170 -8.06 -2.76 -21.31
CA THR A 170 -9.00 -3.89 -21.31
C THR A 170 -9.80 -3.92 -20.01
N SER A 171 -11.11 -4.07 -20.11
CA SER A 171 -12.01 -4.31 -18.99
C SER A 171 -12.09 -5.80 -18.65
N PHE A 172 -12.08 -6.12 -17.35
CA PHE A 172 -12.18 -7.48 -16.82
C PHE A 172 -13.40 -7.59 -15.93
N TYR A 173 -14.21 -8.63 -16.14
CA TYR A 173 -15.41 -8.94 -15.36
C TYR A 173 -15.08 -10.07 -14.39
N LEU A 174 -15.12 -9.78 -13.10
CA LEU A 174 -14.66 -10.65 -12.03
C LEU A 174 -15.87 -11.20 -11.27
N GLN A 175 -16.03 -12.52 -11.24
CA GLN A 175 -17.09 -13.22 -10.50
C GLN A 175 -16.50 -14.05 -9.35
N PRO A 176 -17.10 -14.03 -8.16
CA PRO A 176 -16.58 -14.79 -7.03
C PRO A 176 -16.75 -16.29 -7.27
N VAL A 177 -15.69 -17.07 -7.00
CA VAL A 177 -15.69 -18.53 -7.24
C VAL A 177 -16.64 -19.27 -6.28
N ASP A 178 -16.78 -18.78 -5.07
CA ASP A 178 -17.64 -19.35 -4.03
C ASP A 178 -19.15 -19.09 -4.25
N GLY A 179 -19.52 -18.32 -5.29
CA GLY A 179 -20.90 -17.98 -5.61
C GLY A 179 -21.62 -17.08 -4.60
N LYS A 180 -20.97 -16.61 -3.54
CA LYS A 180 -21.62 -15.70 -2.56
C LYS A 180 -21.77 -14.30 -3.18
N SER A 181 -22.86 -13.61 -2.82
CA SER A 181 -23.12 -12.23 -3.25
C SER A 181 -21.96 -11.29 -2.89
N LEU A 182 -21.71 -10.32 -3.75
CA LEU A 182 -20.74 -9.25 -3.53
C LEU A 182 -21.39 -8.09 -2.76
N PRO A 183 -20.67 -7.47 -1.81
CA PRO A 183 -21.13 -6.25 -1.17
C PRO A 183 -21.18 -5.10 -2.19
N SER A 184 -22.06 -4.13 -1.92
CA SER A 184 -22.11 -2.88 -2.69
C SER A 184 -20.86 -2.03 -2.45
N PHE A 185 -20.66 -1.00 -3.28
CA PHE A 185 -19.56 -0.04 -3.18
C PHE A 185 -20.00 1.36 -3.63
N ALA A 186 -19.29 2.38 -3.18
CA ALA A 186 -19.49 3.75 -3.65
C ALA A 186 -18.66 4.00 -4.93
N PRO A 187 -19.22 4.66 -5.98
CA PRO A 187 -18.46 5.03 -7.18
C PRO A 187 -17.24 5.89 -6.84
N GLY A 188 -16.06 5.36 -7.13
CA GLY A 188 -14.75 5.94 -6.75
C GLY A 188 -13.90 5.00 -5.89
N GLN A 189 -14.53 4.00 -5.25
CA GLN A 189 -13.82 2.93 -4.55
C GLN A 189 -13.07 1.98 -5.50
N TYR A 190 -12.13 1.23 -4.94
CA TYR A 190 -11.25 0.30 -5.64
C TYR A 190 -11.16 -1.04 -4.91
N ILE A 191 -10.71 -2.06 -5.63
CA ILE A 191 -10.29 -3.35 -5.10
C ILE A 191 -8.80 -3.56 -5.37
N SER A 192 -8.13 -4.39 -4.56
CA SER A 192 -6.83 -4.94 -4.95
C SER A 192 -7.03 -6.26 -5.68
N VAL A 193 -6.32 -6.43 -6.80
CA VAL A 193 -6.17 -7.71 -7.50
C VAL A 193 -4.77 -8.24 -7.23
N ARG A 194 -4.69 -9.45 -6.69
CA ARG A 194 -3.47 -10.20 -6.41
C ARG A 194 -3.39 -11.42 -7.30
N MET A 195 -2.23 -11.64 -7.91
CA MET A 195 -1.97 -12.81 -8.75
C MET A 195 -0.49 -13.16 -8.76
N ASP A 196 -0.17 -14.41 -9.07
CA ASP A 196 1.18 -14.82 -9.37
C ASP A 196 1.64 -14.17 -10.67
N VAL A 197 2.84 -13.59 -10.63
CA VAL A 197 3.47 -12.97 -11.79
C VAL A 197 4.57 -13.91 -12.29
N PRO A 198 4.53 -14.33 -13.56
CA PRO A 198 5.59 -15.14 -14.15
C PRO A 198 6.97 -14.51 -13.95
N GLY A 199 7.93 -15.30 -13.46
CA GLY A 199 9.32 -14.88 -13.28
C GLY A 199 9.65 -14.17 -11.96
N LEU A 200 8.66 -13.72 -11.17
CA LEU A 200 8.93 -13.10 -9.86
C LEU A 200 9.05 -14.10 -8.70
N GLY A 201 8.40 -15.26 -8.80
CA GLY A 201 8.41 -16.28 -7.75
C GLY A 201 7.56 -15.93 -6.52
N TYR A 202 6.80 -14.83 -6.57
CA TYR A 202 5.82 -14.44 -5.56
C TYR A 202 4.66 -13.66 -6.20
N ALA A 203 3.50 -13.68 -5.56
CA ALA A 203 2.33 -12.92 -5.99
C ALA A 203 2.53 -11.41 -5.85
N GLN A 204 1.89 -10.63 -6.72
CA GLN A 204 1.84 -9.18 -6.65
C GLN A 204 0.39 -8.70 -6.58
N ALA A 205 0.14 -7.66 -5.78
CA ALA A 205 -1.15 -7.01 -5.68
C ALA A 205 -1.13 -5.59 -6.26
N ARG A 206 -2.17 -5.19 -7.00
CA ARG A 206 -2.37 -3.80 -7.48
C ARG A 206 -3.82 -3.37 -7.30
N GLN A 207 -4.02 -2.10 -6.98
CA GLN A 207 -5.34 -1.49 -6.83
C GLN A 207 -5.91 -1.10 -8.20
N TYR A 208 -7.19 -1.40 -8.42
CA TYR A 208 -7.96 -0.98 -9.59
C TYR A 208 -9.31 -0.45 -9.15
N SER A 209 -9.67 0.74 -9.63
CA SER A 209 -11.00 1.32 -9.40
C SER A 209 -12.09 0.42 -9.99
N LEU A 210 -13.18 0.29 -9.24
CA LEU A 210 -14.37 -0.40 -9.72
C LEU A 210 -15.03 0.49 -10.79
N SER A 211 -15.03 0.01 -12.03
CA SER A 211 -15.33 0.83 -13.20
C SER A 211 -16.79 0.75 -13.67
N ASP A 212 -17.66 0.11 -12.89
CA ASP A 212 -19.11 -0.04 -13.17
C ASP A 212 -19.96 0.33 -11.95
N ARG A 213 -21.28 0.27 -12.11
CA ARG A 213 -22.23 0.33 -10.99
C ARG A 213 -22.15 -0.94 -10.13
N PRO A 214 -22.50 -0.87 -8.83
CA PRO A 214 -22.59 -2.05 -7.97
C PRO A 214 -23.45 -3.16 -8.58
N ASN A 215 -22.91 -4.38 -8.56
CA ASN A 215 -23.59 -5.59 -9.03
C ASN A 215 -23.24 -6.75 -8.07
N PRO A 216 -24.24 -7.39 -7.44
CA PRO A 216 -24.00 -8.46 -6.46
C PRO A 216 -23.36 -9.72 -7.07
N GLY A 217 -23.40 -9.88 -8.39
CA GLY A 217 -22.83 -11.05 -9.08
C GLY A 217 -21.43 -10.85 -9.64
N GLN A 218 -20.97 -9.61 -9.81
CA GLN A 218 -19.66 -9.33 -10.43
C GLN A 218 -19.11 -7.95 -10.10
N TYR A 219 -17.78 -7.83 -10.13
CA TYR A 219 -17.10 -6.56 -10.24
C TYR A 219 -16.53 -6.35 -11.65
N ARG A 220 -16.32 -5.10 -12.04
CA ARG A 220 -15.59 -4.74 -13.25
C ARG A 220 -14.44 -3.81 -12.90
N ILE A 221 -13.28 -4.11 -13.48
CA ILE A 221 -12.11 -3.23 -13.47
C ILE A 221 -11.70 -2.95 -14.91
N SER A 222 -11.04 -1.81 -15.15
CA SER A 222 -10.50 -1.46 -16.46
C SER A 222 -9.01 -1.19 -16.30
N VAL A 223 -8.20 -2.04 -16.92
CA VAL A 223 -6.75 -2.09 -16.71
C VAL A 223 -6.06 -1.55 -17.95
N LYS A 224 -5.25 -0.51 -17.74
CA LYS A 224 -4.32 0.00 -18.75
C LYS A 224 -3.03 -0.81 -18.69
N ARG A 225 -2.54 -1.25 -19.85
CA ARG A 225 -1.21 -1.85 -20.01
C ARG A 225 -0.16 -0.78 -19.74
N GLU A 226 0.80 -1.10 -18.87
CA GLU A 226 1.87 -0.17 -18.51
C GLU A 226 3.19 -0.73 -19.02
N ASP A 227 3.63 -0.26 -20.18
CA ASP A 227 4.87 -0.73 -20.82
C ASP A 227 6.14 -0.30 -20.06
N GLY A 228 6.00 0.56 -19.06
CA GLY A 228 7.11 1.00 -18.21
C GLY A 228 8.03 2.03 -18.85
N PHE A 229 7.63 2.58 -20.01
CA PHE A 229 8.40 3.60 -20.72
C PHE A 229 8.20 4.98 -20.06
N ASP A 230 9.28 5.56 -19.54
CA ASP A 230 9.26 6.94 -19.02
C ASP A 230 9.60 7.92 -20.15
N VAL A 231 8.57 8.57 -20.70
CA VAL A 231 8.71 9.54 -21.81
C VAL A 231 9.61 10.74 -21.44
N LYS A 232 9.74 11.05 -20.14
CA LYS A 232 10.62 12.12 -19.65
C LYS A 232 12.07 11.66 -19.49
N ARG A 233 12.30 10.34 -19.45
CA ARG A 233 13.63 9.72 -19.32
C ARG A 233 13.76 8.53 -20.29
N PRO A 234 13.78 8.78 -21.62
CA PRO A 234 13.77 7.73 -22.63
C PRO A 234 15.02 6.84 -22.63
N SER A 235 16.08 7.23 -21.92
CA SER A 235 17.31 6.44 -21.74
C SER A 235 17.27 5.48 -20.56
N MET A 236 16.25 5.53 -19.68
CA MET A 236 16.09 4.53 -18.63
C MET A 236 15.47 3.25 -19.19
N GLU A 237 15.95 2.11 -18.69
CA GLU A 237 15.38 0.81 -19.00
C GLU A 237 13.88 0.79 -18.64
N ALA A 238 13.04 0.34 -19.57
CA ALA A 238 11.61 0.26 -19.35
C ALA A 238 11.30 -0.84 -18.31
N HIS A 239 10.46 -0.51 -17.34
CA HIS A 239 10.06 -1.45 -16.29
C HIS A 239 8.55 -1.67 -16.34
N PRO A 240 8.08 -2.64 -17.16
CA PRO A 240 6.66 -2.84 -17.38
C PRO A 240 5.94 -3.19 -16.08
N GLY A 241 4.71 -2.71 -15.94
CA GLY A 241 3.85 -3.04 -14.81
C GLY A 241 3.53 -4.53 -14.81
N PHE A 242 4.04 -5.27 -13.82
CA PHE A 242 3.90 -6.72 -13.77
C PHE A 242 2.45 -7.22 -13.87
N VAL A 243 1.56 -6.71 -13.03
CA VAL A 243 0.16 -7.16 -12.97
C VAL A 243 -0.63 -6.68 -14.19
N SER A 244 -0.44 -5.45 -14.64
CA SER A 244 -1.17 -4.92 -15.79
C SER A 244 -0.81 -5.64 -17.09
N ASN A 245 0.47 -5.89 -17.34
CA ASN A 245 0.90 -6.66 -18.51
C ASN A 245 0.45 -8.12 -18.40
N SER A 246 0.57 -8.76 -17.23
CA SER A 246 0.10 -10.14 -17.05
C SER A 246 -1.40 -10.29 -17.36
N LEU A 247 -2.24 -9.39 -16.86
CA LEU A 247 -3.68 -9.37 -17.16
C LEU A 247 -3.95 -9.12 -18.65
N TYR A 248 -3.24 -8.15 -19.25
CA TYR A 248 -3.39 -7.81 -20.67
C TYR A 248 -2.99 -8.97 -21.59
N ASP A 249 -1.87 -9.64 -21.29
CA ASP A 249 -1.38 -10.78 -22.06
C ASP A 249 -2.36 -11.95 -21.98
N MET A 250 -2.87 -12.26 -20.78
CA MET A 250 -3.93 -13.27 -20.60
C MET A 250 -5.17 -12.97 -21.46
N ALA A 251 -5.60 -11.71 -21.51
CA ALA A 251 -6.74 -11.30 -22.32
C ALA A 251 -6.45 -11.45 -23.82
N THR A 252 -5.25 -11.07 -24.26
CA THR A 252 -4.85 -11.09 -25.68
C THR A 252 -4.74 -12.50 -26.23
N VAL A 253 -4.22 -13.45 -25.46
CA VAL A 253 -4.07 -14.86 -25.90
C VAL A 253 -5.32 -15.71 -25.64
N GLY A 254 -6.42 -15.09 -25.17
CA GLY A 254 -7.67 -15.80 -24.86
C GLY A 254 -7.62 -16.69 -23.61
N ALA A 255 -6.55 -16.60 -22.80
CA ALA A 255 -6.37 -17.37 -21.58
C ALA A 255 -6.99 -16.71 -20.33
N ALA A 256 -7.54 -15.49 -20.46
CA ALA A 256 -8.15 -14.79 -19.35
C ALA A 256 -9.46 -15.46 -18.89
N ALA A 257 -10.29 -15.95 -19.81
CA ALA A 257 -11.57 -16.56 -19.44
C ALA A 257 -11.35 -17.81 -18.60
N GLY A 258 -11.88 -17.81 -17.38
CA GLY A 258 -11.71 -18.92 -16.43
C GLY A 258 -10.51 -18.81 -15.50
N ALA A 259 -9.55 -17.91 -15.78
CA ALA A 259 -8.41 -17.68 -14.91
C ALA A 259 -8.85 -17.16 -13.54
N ILE A 260 -8.16 -17.60 -12.49
CA ILE A 260 -8.44 -17.21 -11.11
C ILE A 260 -7.46 -16.13 -10.66
N VAL A 261 -7.99 -15.09 -10.05
CA VAL A 261 -7.24 -14.03 -9.37
C VAL A 261 -7.79 -13.85 -7.96
N GLN A 262 -6.94 -13.35 -7.06
CA GLN A 262 -7.33 -13.03 -5.70
C GLN A 262 -7.75 -11.56 -5.61
N VAL A 263 -8.82 -11.29 -4.89
CA VAL A 263 -9.42 -9.95 -4.77
C VAL A 263 -9.61 -9.58 -3.30
N SER A 264 -9.38 -8.31 -2.96
CA SER A 264 -9.70 -7.74 -1.64
C SER A 264 -11.12 -7.19 -1.60
N HIS A 265 -11.66 -7.01 -0.40
CA HIS A 265 -12.87 -6.21 -0.20
C HIS A 265 -12.71 -4.79 -0.82
N PRO A 266 -13.78 -4.16 -1.37
CA PRO A 266 -13.75 -2.77 -1.77
C PRO A 266 -13.25 -1.81 -0.67
N ARG A 267 -12.44 -0.84 -1.06
CA ARG A 267 -11.80 0.18 -0.21
C ARG A 267 -11.76 1.53 -0.90
N GLY A 268 -11.39 2.56 -0.15
CA GLY A 268 -11.23 3.92 -0.62
C GLY A 268 -12.27 4.85 -0.01
N ASP A 269 -11.81 6.07 0.27
CA ASP A 269 -12.55 7.22 0.79
C ASP A 269 -12.88 8.26 -0.28
N PHE A 270 -12.35 8.08 -1.50
CA PHE A 270 -12.65 8.94 -2.63
C PHE A 270 -13.95 8.51 -3.33
N PHE A 271 -15.05 9.15 -2.98
CA PHE A 271 -16.34 8.99 -3.65
C PHE A 271 -17.21 10.23 -3.45
N LEU A 272 -18.25 10.38 -4.28
CA LEU A 272 -19.21 11.47 -4.10
C LEU A 272 -20.01 11.26 -2.80
N PRO A 273 -20.17 12.30 -1.95
CA PRO A 273 -21.05 12.22 -0.80
C PRO A 273 -22.48 11.86 -1.22
N SER A 274 -23.19 11.10 -0.38
CA SER A 274 -24.63 10.94 -0.55
C SER A 274 -25.31 12.30 -0.42
N ALA A 275 -26.18 12.63 -1.38
CA ALA A 275 -26.95 13.86 -1.40
C ALA A 275 -27.97 13.92 -0.26
#